data_AF-A0A818T3P8-F1
#
_entry.id   AF-A0A818T3P8-F1
#
_cell.length_a   1.000
_cell.length_b   1.000
_cell.length_c   1.000
_cell.angle_alpha   90.00
_cell.angle_beta   90.00
_cell.angle_gamma   90.00
#
_symmetry.space_group_name_H-M   'P 1'
#
loop_
_entity.id
_entity.type
_entity.pdbx_description
1 polymer ?
#
loop_
_entity_poly.entity_id
_entity_poly.type
_entity_poly.pdbx_seq_one_letter_code
_entity_poly.pdbx_strand_id
1 'polypeptide(L)' 'MMIAPNLLSNPGAEEGSIVGWNQTRPSTVIVDSNGAFNSDYYPHSGSYCFAGGKELNGSPSGLIQNVKLVGGVQ' A
#
# COMPACT_ATOMS: atom_id res chain seq x y z
N MET A 1 -19.65 14.74 12.72
CA MET A 1 -19.35 14.50 11.30
C MET A 1 -19.03 13.02 11.15
N MET A 2 -19.79 12.24 10.39
CA MET A 2 -19.38 10.86 10.09
C MET A 2 -18.29 10.92 9.01
N ILE A 3 -17.10 10.43 9.33
CA ILE A 3 -16.05 10.18 8.34
C ILE A 3 -16.46 8.92 7.59
N ALA A 4 -16.54 8.99 6.26
CA ALA A 4 -16.77 7.80 5.45
C ALA A 4 -15.62 6.80 5.69
N PRO A 5 -15.91 5.51 5.92
CA PRO A 5 -14.87 4.52 6.15
C PRO A 5 -13.97 4.41 4.92
N ASN A 6 -12.67 4.17 5.14
CA ASN A 6 -11.77 3.88 4.04
C ASN A 6 -12.23 2.59 3.34
N LEU A 7 -12.33 2.65 2.01
CA LEU A 7 -12.72 1.49 1.19
C LEU A 7 -11.55 0.55 0.93
N LEU A 8 -10.32 1.04 1.10
CA LEU A 8 -9.11 0.25 1.00
C LEU A 8 -8.89 -0.54 2.29
N SER A 9 -8.58 -1.81 2.14
CA SER A 9 -8.01 -2.65 3.20
C SER A 9 -6.51 -2.38 3.27
N ASN A 10 -5.98 -2.24 4.50
CA ASN A 10 -4.55 -2.04 4.76
C ASN A 10 -3.93 -0.86 3.93
N PRO A 11 -4.56 0.33 3.93
CA PRO A 11 -4.18 1.44 3.05
C PRO A 11 -2.79 2.02 3.34
N GLY A 12 -2.31 1.90 4.57
CA GLY A 12 -1.04 2.43 5.04
C GLY A 12 -0.01 1.36 5.37
N ALA A 13 -0.21 0.11 4.93
CA ALA A 13 0.62 -1.04 5.31
C ALA A 13 0.59 -1.39 6.81
N GLU A 14 -0.49 -1.03 7.51
CA GLU A 14 -0.67 -1.22 8.94
C GLU A 14 -0.45 -2.68 9.40
N GLU A 15 -0.70 -3.65 8.52
CA GLU A 15 -0.49 -5.08 8.81
C GLU A 15 0.98 -5.54 8.65
N GLY A 16 1.91 -4.65 8.33
CA GLY A 16 3.33 -5.00 8.13
C GLY A 16 3.58 -5.89 6.92
N SER A 17 2.60 -6.02 6.02
CA SER A 17 2.65 -6.85 4.82
C SER A 17 1.74 -6.27 3.74
N ILE A 18 1.78 -6.86 2.54
CA ILE A 18 0.90 -6.47 1.42
C ILE A 18 -0.49 -7.15 1.48
N VAL A 19 -0.92 -7.67 2.63
CA VAL A 19 -2.26 -8.27 2.76
C VAL A 19 -3.34 -7.29 2.27
N GLY A 20 -4.29 -7.81 1.49
CA GLY A 20 -5.33 -7.01 0.82
C GLY A 20 -4.89 -6.35 -0.49
N TRP A 21 -3.60 -6.40 -0.85
CA TRP A 21 -3.08 -5.87 -2.10
C TRP A 21 -2.58 -6.98 -3.02
N ASN A 22 -2.84 -6.83 -4.32
CA ASN A 22 -2.25 -7.68 -5.34
C ASN A 22 -1.15 -6.92 -6.06
N GLN A 23 -0.07 -7.59 -6.43
CA GLN A 23 0.91 -7.01 -7.33
C GLN A 23 0.36 -7.02 -8.76
N THR A 24 0.49 -5.90 -9.48
CA THR A 24 0.06 -5.82 -10.89
C THR A 24 0.93 -6.71 -11.80
N ARG A 25 2.20 -6.86 -11.43
CA ARG A 25 3.24 -7.71 -12.04
C ARG A 25 4.26 -8.09 -10.96
N PRO A 26 5.13 -9.09 -11.17
CA PRO A 26 6.23 -9.37 -10.23
C PRO A 26 7.01 -8.09 -9.91
N SER A 27 6.91 -7.63 -8.66
CA SER A 27 7.44 -6.33 -8.26
C SER A 27 8.33 -6.46 -7.04
N THR A 28 9.24 -5.50 -6.88
CA THR A 28 10.10 -5.34 -5.71
C THR A 28 9.39 -4.55 -4.61
N VAL A 29 8.05 -4.52 -4.59
CA VAL A 29 7.33 -3.85 -3.51
C VAL A 29 7.62 -4.58 -2.21
N ILE A 30 7.96 -3.82 -1.19
CA ILE A 30 8.19 -4.29 0.16
C ILE A 30 7.34 -3.46 1.12
N VAL A 31 7.17 -3.99 2.33
CA VAL A 31 6.73 -3.20 3.47
C VAL A 31 7.95 -2.96 4.35
N ASP A 32 8.31 -1.69 4.49
CA ASP A 32 9.38 -1.29 5.38
C ASP A 32 8.86 -1.05 6.80
N SER A 33 9.65 -1.42 7.80
CA SER A 33 9.32 -1.20 9.21
C SER A 33 10.17 -0.07 9.77
N ASN A 34 9.66 1.16 9.60
CA ASN A 34 10.22 2.39 10.19
C ASN A 34 11.73 2.56 9.97
N GLY A 35 12.16 2.43 8.72
CA GLY A 35 13.51 2.70 8.28
C GLY A 35 14.44 1.49 8.24
N ALA A 36 13.92 0.26 8.40
CA ALA A 36 14.73 -0.95 8.49
C ALA A 36 15.45 -1.30 7.19
N PHE A 37 14.78 -1.14 6.05
CA PHE A 37 15.33 -1.33 4.71
C PHE A 37 16.06 -0.08 4.21
N ASN A 38 15.49 1.09 4.46
CA ASN A 38 16.08 2.38 4.12
C ASN A 38 15.76 3.38 5.24
N SER A 39 16.79 3.94 5.87
CA SER A 39 16.66 4.87 7.00
C SER A 39 15.93 6.17 6.70
N ASP A 40 15.56 6.44 5.44
CA ASP A 40 14.78 7.61 5.05
C ASP A 40 13.29 7.27 4.85
N TYR A 41 12.90 6.00 5.00
CA TYR A 41 11.51 5.57 4.89
C TYR A 41 10.84 5.58 6.26
N TYR A 42 10.05 6.62 6.48
CA TYR A 42 9.26 6.78 7.70
C TYR A 42 7.78 6.82 7.38
N PRO A 43 6.95 6.00 8.05
CA PRO A 43 5.51 6.13 7.93
C PRO A 43 5.06 7.46 8.54
N HIS A 44 4.05 8.09 7.93
CA HIS A 44 3.43 9.27 8.51
C HIS A 44 2.81 8.97 9.90
N SER A 45 2.33 7.75 10.10
CA SER A 45 1.82 7.23 11.38
C SER A 45 1.93 5.71 11.42
N GLY A 46 2.06 5.12 12.60
CA GLY A 46 2.21 3.67 12.76
C GLY A 46 3.66 3.21 12.58
N SER A 47 3.87 1.95 12.22
CA SER A 47 5.20 1.31 12.21
C SER A 47 5.67 0.86 10.83
N TYR A 48 4.83 0.98 9.80
CA TYR A 48 5.07 0.38 8.48
C TYR A 48 4.70 1.32 7.34
N CYS A 49 5.42 1.23 6.23
CA CYS A 49 5.08 1.92 4.99
C CYS A 49 5.44 1.08 3.75
N PHE A 50 4.69 1.26 2.66
CA PHE A 50 5.06 0.66 1.38
C PHE A 50 6.29 1.34 0.79
N ALA A 51 7.17 0.55 0.18
CA ALA A 51 8.34 1.04 -0.54
C ALA A 51 8.59 0.24 -1.83
N GLY A 52 9.32 0.83 -2.78
CA GLY A 52 9.63 0.23 -4.07
C GLY A 52 8.60 0.57 -5.16
N GLY A 53 8.23 -0.42 -5.97
CA GLY A 53 7.29 -0.22 -7.10
C GLY A 53 7.92 -0.35 -8.49
N LYS A 54 8.84 -1.30 -8.67
CA LYS A 54 9.38 -1.66 -9.98
C LYS A 54 9.52 -3.16 -10.13
N GLU A 55 9.53 -3.63 -11.37
CA GLU A 55 9.96 -4.98 -11.73
C GLU A 55 11.50 -5.09 -11.59
N LEU A 56 12.04 -6.30 -11.65
CA LEU A 56 13.50 -6.53 -11.61
C LEU A 56 14.24 -5.85 -12.78
N ASN A 57 13.57 -5.68 -13.92
CA ASN A 57 14.13 -5.00 -15.09
C ASN A 57 14.02 -3.46 -15.02
N GLY A 58 13.52 -2.91 -13.91
CA GLY A 58 13.35 -1.47 -13.72
C GLY A 58 12.05 -0.87 -14.26
N SER A 59 11.19 -1.66 -14.91
CA SER A 59 9.89 -1.20 -15.38
C SER A 59 8.97 -0.85 -14.20
N PRO A 60 8.12 0.18 -14.30
CA PRO A 60 7.16 0.48 -13.25
C PRO A 60 6.21 -0.68 -12.97
N SER A 61 6.01 -0.98 -11.69
CA SER A 61 5.02 -1.95 -11.22
C SER A 61 4.43 -1.46 -9.89
N GLY A 62 3.40 -2.12 -9.36
CA GLY A 62 2.75 -1.60 -8.16
C GLY A 62 1.78 -2.56 -7.52
N LEU A 63 1.03 -2.01 -6.57
CA LEU A 63 -0.02 -2.69 -5.85
C LEU A 63 -1.38 -2.21 -6.37
N ILE A 64 -2.33 -3.13 -6.48
CA ILE A 64 -3.71 -2.86 -6.86
C ILE A 64 -4.68 -3.54 -5.90
N GLN A 65 -5.77 -2.85 -5.59
CA GLN A 65 -6.91 -3.38 -4.87
C GLN A 65 -8.18 -2.97 -5.60
N ASN A 66 -9.08 -3.92 -5.82
CA ASN A 66 -10.40 -3.62 -6.34
C ASN A 66 -11.30 -3.22 -5.17
N VAL A 67 -11.86 -2.03 -5.22
CA VAL A 67 -12.82 -1.55 -4.22
C VAL A 67 -14.22 -1.51 -4.81
N LYS A 68 -15.22 -1.86 -4.00
CA LYS A 68 -16.62 -1.71 -4.39
C LYS A 68 -17.07 -0.29 -4.09
N LEU A 69 -17.22 0.51 -5.13
CA LEU A 69 -17.93 1.77 -5.03
C LEU A 69 -19.42 1.44 -4.90
N VAL A 70 -19.99 1.67 -3.72
CA VAL A 70 -21.45 1.67 -3.60
C VAL A 70 -21.89 2.98 -4.24
N GLY A 71 -22.52 2.89 -5.42
CA GLY A 71 -22.99 4.07 -6.16
C GLY A 71 -23.82 4.95 -5.23
N GLY A 72 -23.32 6.15 -4.95
CA GLY A 72 -24.13 7.17 -4.30
C GLY A 72 -25.19 7.63 -5.29
N VAL A 73 -26.44 7.69 -4.85
CA VAL A 73 -27.41 8.60 -5.48
C VAL A 73 -26.79 9.99 -5.36
N GLN A 74 -26.36 10.56 -6.48
CA GLN A 74 -26.00 11.97 -6.57
C GLN A 74 -27.24 12.84 -6.41
#